data_AF-A0A941W1D6-F1
#
_entry.id   AF-A0A941W1D6-F1
#
_cell.length_a   1.000
_cell.length_b   1.000
_cell.length_c   1.000
_cell.angle_alpha   90.00
_cell.angle_beta   90.00
_cell.angle_gamma   90.00
#
_symmetry.space_group_name_H-M   'P 1'
#
loop_
_entity.id
_entity.type
_entity.pdbx_description
1 polymer ?
#
loop_
_entity_poly.entity_id
_entity_poly.type
_entity_poly.pdbx_seq_one_letter_code
_entity_poly.pdbx_strand_id
1 'polypeptide(L)'
;MSGEISVLVGSGESCLLPCKTPLLFYNNPELEAVTIHFYHILNIFKKIVLLVFIRVRFSHTFIFVGTGPIIQDITVEEKKKRNIMAEEKTILRELSVIVGIGLARAGNKINKWNPGLFLNMAESFCENIQEHNVELNKIKSISSFDGSQIEIINNGFILGNCIYTKLNPEGKICWTGKHVGSKYPYDITINDTGFSLKEDSYILKNPAFSDYLNALVQPKEPFKNIHVFRRFAPKEFKKWFNYAYSKLIEKARNSKKGSIIFSYKGKYFIKLIEDEIVFEKIKNKKVCIPISLQISEEKFNRDISNDIIEHTFSKWIKENLEKKDNEYLLLKKICSEAAGHNLKGFLGSSRNYNTDEVLEILQIYEDEYYFGKCLNGIPNLFKVPSKDKCDIISLTININVPKSQLNVLFTFEVVIRLNGHGKNNTIEMHAECRYSHGQFNGIPEAKLYCKDRLDKLYHEISK
;
A
#
# COMPACT_ATOMS: atom_id res chain seq x y z
N MET A 1 -27.49 -35.89 27.71
CA MET A 1 -26.09 -36.03 28.15
C MET A 1 -25.22 -35.22 27.20
N SER A 2 -24.34 -34.35 27.70
CA SER A 2 -23.30 -33.70 26.89
C SER A 2 -22.07 -34.61 26.88
N GLY A 3 -21.67 -35.10 25.71
CA GLY A 3 -20.42 -35.84 25.52
C GLY A 3 -19.51 -35.06 24.57
N GLU A 4 -18.24 -34.88 24.95
CA GLU A 4 -17.19 -34.46 24.02
C GLU A 4 -16.80 -35.66 23.15
N ILE A 5 -16.88 -35.51 21.84
CA ILE A 5 -16.32 -36.48 20.89
C ILE A 5 -15.00 -35.88 20.38
N SER A 6 -13.88 -36.44 20.82
CA SER A 6 -12.55 -36.14 20.30
C SER A 6 -12.29 -37.01 19.07
N VAL A 7 -12.10 -36.42 17.89
CA VAL A 7 -11.76 -37.15 16.66
C VAL A 7 -10.29 -36.92 16.33
N LEU A 8 -9.51 -38.00 16.31
CA LEU A 8 -8.14 -38.05 15.79
C LEU A 8 -8.18 -38.40 14.30
N VAL A 9 -7.66 -37.52 13.45
CA VAL A 9 -7.47 -37.79 12.01
C VAL A 9 -5.99 -38.00 11.75
N GLY A 10 -5.60 -39.21 11.36
CA GLY A 10 -4.23 -39.58 11.03
C GLY A 10 -3.98 -39.64 9.53
N SER A 11 -3.14 -38.73 9.01
CA SER A 11 -1.92 -38.99 8.21
C SER A 11 -1.52 -37.74 7.39
N GLY A 12 -0.26 -37.32 7.56
CA GLY A 12 0.43 -36.30 6.76
C GLY A 12 0.36 -34.86 7.30
N GLU A 13 1.41 -34.45 8.04
CA GLU A 13 1.73 -33.08 8.51
C GLU A 13 0.63 -32.30 9.26
N SER A 14 0.80 -32.27 10.59
CA SER A 14 -0.13 -31.73 11.57
C SER A 14 -0.20 -30.19 11.59
N CYS A 15 -1.38 -29.65 11.28
CA CYS A 15 -1.90 -28.43 11.91
C CYS A 15 -3.11 -28.82 12.77
N LEU A 16 -2.95 -28.86 14.09
CA LEU A 16 -4.04 -29.05 15.03
C LEU A 16 -4.79 -27.71 15.19
N LEU A 17 -6.02 -27.63 14.68
CA LEU A 17 -6.92 -26.51 14.99
C LEU A 17 -8.10 -27.06 15.83
N PRO A 18 -8.30 -26.55 17.07
CA PRO A 18 -9.45 -26.95 17.87
C PRO A 18 -10.73 -26.36 17.27
N CYS A 19 -11.62 -27.22 16.78
CA CYS A 19 -12.95 -26.81 16.34
C CYS A 19 -13.91 -26.87 17.54
N LYS A 20 -14.23 -25.72 18.14
CA LYS A 20 -15.26 -25.60 19.18
C LYS A 20 -16.60 -25.24 18.56
N THR A 21 -17.29 -26.23 17.98
CA THR A 21 -18.70 -26.07 17.61
C THR A 21 -19.50 -27.22 18.22
N PRO A 22 -20.36 -26.97 19.23
CA PRO A 22 -21.20 -28.02 19.78
C PRO A 22 -22.29 -28.40 18.77
N LEU A 23 -22.32 -29.67 18.36
CA LEU A 23 -23.45 -30.24 17.64
C LEU A 23 -24.51 -30.64 18.66
N LEU A 24 -25.64 -29.93 18.67
CA LEU A 24 -26.81 -30.27 19.48
C LEU A 24 -27.65 -31.31 18.72
N PHE A 25 -27.64 -32.55 19.21
CA PHE A 25 -28.63 -33.55 18.81
C PHE A 25 -29.74 -33.58 19.87
N TYR A 26 -30.98 -33.32 19.46
CA TYR A 26 -32.14 -33.54 20.33
C TYR A 26 -32.33 -35.05 20.52
N ASN A 27 -32.52 -35.49 21.77
CA ASN A 27 -32.78 -36.90 22.12
C ASN A 27 -33.97 -37.42 21.30
N ASN A 28 -33.70 -38.22 20.27
CA ASN A 28 -34.71 -38.94 19.51
C ASN A 28 -34.45 -40.44 19.69
N PRO A 29 -35.39 -41.20 20.30
CA PRO A 29 -35.21 -42.62 20.59
C PRO A 29 -35.11 -43.52 19.34
N GLU A 30 -35.35 -43.01 18.13
CA GLU A 30 -35.23 -43.75 16.87
C GLU A 30 -33.90 -43.55 16.12
N LEU A 31 -32.93 -42.87 16.74
CA LEU A 31 -31.63 -42.57 16.12
C LEU A 31 -30.67 -43.77 16.28
N GLU A 32 -30.50 -44.57 15.23
CA GLU A 32 -29.66 -45.78 15.30
C GLU A 32 -28.15 -45.48 15.18
N ALA A 33 -27.76 -44.56 14.30
CA ALA A 33 -26.35 -44.20 14.09
C ALA A 33 -26.19 -42.84 13.41
N VAL A 34 -25.14 -42.10 13.79
CA VAL A 34 -24.66 -40.89 13.11
C VAL A 34 -23.24 -41.15 12.59
N THR A 35 -23.03 -40.98 11.30
CA THR A 35 -21.70 -41.06 10.68
C THR A 35 -21.35 -39.72 10.08
N ILE A 36 -20.21 -39.15 10.49
CA ILE A 36 -19.71 -37.87 9.98
C ILE A 36 -18.55 -38.15 9.04
N HIS A 37 -18.67 -37.73 7.79
CA HIS A 37 -17.61 -37.81 6.80
C HIS A 37 -17.01 -36.43 6.55
N PHE A 38 -15.70 -36.32 6.72
CA PHE A 38 -14.93 -35.12 6.38
C PHE A 38 -14.25 -35.34 5.04
N TYR A 39 -14.52 -34.48 4.07
CA TYR A 39 -13.82 -34.48 2.79
C TYR A 39 -12.96 -33.23 2.67
N HIS A 40 -11.65 -33.43 2.52
CA HIS A 40 -10.72 -32.39 2.10
C HIS A 40 -10.76 -32.27 0.58
N ILE A 41 -11.34 -31.18 0.07
CA ILE A 41 -11.18 -30.82 -1.34
C ILE A 41 -10.00 -29.86 -1.46
N LEU A 42 -8.84 -30.39 -1.83
CA LEU A 42 -7.70 -29.60 -2.30
C LEU A 42 -8.05 -29.09 -3.71
N ASN A 43 -8.45 -27.81 -3.80
CA ASN A 43 -8.67 -27.16 -5.09
C ASN A 43 -7.58 -26.11 -5.34
N ILE A 44 -7.15 -26.02 -6.61
CA ILE A 44 -5.90 -25.42 -7.15
C ILE A 44 -5.76 -23.89 -6.93
N PHE A 45 -6.61 -23.25 -6.11
CA PHE A 45 -6.66 -21.81 -5.90
C PHE A 45 -6.50 -21.38 -4.43
N LYS A 46 -5.55 -21.98 -3.69
CA LYS A 46 -5.12 -21.55 -2.35
C LYS A 46 -6.27 -21.36 -1.33
N LYS A 47 -7.28 -22.24 -1.34
CA LYS A 47 -8.32 -22.31 -0.30
C LYS A 47 -8.58 -23.77 0.06
N ILE A 48 -8.61 -24.07 1.36
CA ILE A 48 -9.11 -25.36 1.87
C ILE A 48 -10.62 -25.22 2.03
N VAL A 49 -11.38 -26.08 1.35
CA VAL A 49 -12.83 -26.22 1.57
C VAL A 49 -13.03 -27.52 2.33
N LEU A 50 -13.51 -27.44 3.57
CA LEU A 50 -13.93 -28.60 4.35
C LEU A 50 -15.43 -28.82 4.10
N LEU A 51 -15.77 -29.93 3.47
CA LEU A 51 -17.16 -30.39 3.35
C LEU A 51 -17.43 -31.41 4.45
N VAL A 52 -18.41 -31.11 5.29
CA VAL A 52 -18.89 -32.02 6.34
C VAL A 52 -20.20 -32.61 5.87
N PHE A 53 -20.23 -33.92 5.68
CA PHE A 53 -21.47 -34.66 5.42
C PHE A 53 -21.85 -35.41 6.68
N ILE A 54 -23.03 -35.12 7.21
CA ILE A 54 -23.62 -35.86 8.33
C ILE A 54 -24.65 -36.81 7.74
N ARG A 55 -24.39 -38.12 7.87
CA ARG A 55 -25.34 -39.17 7.52
C ARG A 55 -26.05 -39.62 8.79
N VAL A 56 -27.37 -39.45 8.81
CA VAL A 56 -28.23 -39.91 9.92
C VAL A 56 -29.13 -41.01 9.38
N ARG A 57 -29.12 -42.18 10.03
CA ARG A 57 -29.97 -43.31 9.67
C ARG A 57 -31.20 -43.33 10.59
N PHE A 58 -32.38 -43.20 9.99
CA PHE A 58 -33.65 -43.53 10.62
C PHE A 58 -34.18 -44.81 10.00
N SER A 59 -34.93 -45.58 10.78
CA SER A 59 -35.36 -46.94 10.49
C SER A 59 -35.73 -47.16 9.03
N HIS A 60 -36.43 -46.25 8.34
CA HIS A 60 -36.81 -46.41 6.92
C HIS A 60 -36.57 -45.16 6.01
N THR A 61 -35.68 -44.21 6.36
CA THR A 61 -35.42 -43.02 5.49
C THR A 61 -34.00 -42.45 5.68
N PHE A 62 -33.37 -42.02 4.57
CA PHE A 62 -32.09 -41.30 4.57
C PHE A 62 -32.32 -39.79 4.39
N ILE A 63 -31.75 -38.97 5.27
CA ILE A 63 -31.74 -37.50 5.11
C ILE A 63 -30.30 -37.04 4.97
N PHE A 64 -30.00 -36.36 3.86
CA PHE A 64 -28.74 -35.65 3.66
C PHE A 64 -28.90 -34.21 4.13
N VAL A 65 -28.22 -33.84 5.21
CA VAL A 65 -28.13 -32.44 5.65
C VAL A 65 -26.79 -31.87 5.18
N GLY A 66 -26.81 -31.13 4.08
CA GLY A 66 -25.63 -30.41 3.61
C GLY A 66 -25.43 -29.13 4.41
N THR A 67 -24.37 -29.06 5.23
CA THR A 67 -23.93 -27.77 5.78
C THR A 67 -23.04 -27.07 4.77
N GLY A 68 -23.37 -25.84 4.40
CA GLY A 68 -22.60 -25.03 3.46
C GLY A 68 -21.14 -24.79 3.90
N PRO A 69 -20.28 -24.32 2.99
CA PRO A 69 -18.84 -24.19 3.25
C PRO A 69 -18.56 -23.22 4.40
N ILE A 70 -17.79 -23.67 5.38
CA ILE A 70 -17.19 -22.80 6.40
C ILE A 70 -16.01 -22.07 5.76
N ILE A 71 -16.21 -20.80 5.39
CA ILE A 71 -15.17 -19.96 4.82
C ILE A 71 -14.56 -19.13 5.96
N GLN A 72 -13.38 -19.53 6.45
CA GLN A 72 -12.57 -18.68 7.33
C GLN A 72 -11.92 -17.57 6.52
N ASP A 73 -11.96 -16.36 7.07
CA ASP A 73 -11.70 -15.13 6.31
C ASP A 73 -10.21 -14.74 6.31
N ILE A 74 -9.39 -15.60 5.69
CA ILE A 74 -7.92 -15.55 5.59
C ILE A 74 -7.37 -14.16 5.20
N THR A 75 -8.13 -13.36 4.46
CA THR A 75 -7.67 -12.07 3.90
C THR A 75 -7.41 -10.94 4.91
N VAL A 76 -8.08 -10.92 6.07
CA VAL A 76 -7.87 -9.85 7.08
C VAL A 76 -6.60 -10.12 7.87
N GLU A 77 -6.40 -11.38 8.27
CA GLU A 77 -5.15 -11.83 8.89
C GLU A 77 -3.96 -11.72 7.94
N GLU A 78 -4.11 -12.05 6.66
CA GLU A 78 -3.04 -11.85 5.67
C GLU A 78 -2.66 -10.37 5.50
N LYS A 79 -3.64 -9.46 5.49
CA LYS A 79 -3.35 -8.01 5.40
C LYS A 79 -2.68 -7.49 6.67
N LYS A 80 -3.15 -7.94 7.84
CA LYS A 80 -2.52 -7.62 9.14
C LYS A 80 -1.10 -8.17 9.21
N LYS A 81 -0.88 -9.43 8.81
CA LYS A 81 0.45 -10.07 8.70
C LYS A 81 1.36 -9.32 7.74
N ARG A 82 0.89 -8.91 6.55
CA ARG A 82 1.69 -8.13 5.60
C ARG A 82 2.11 -6.77 6.14
N ASN A 83 1.23 -6.06 6.84
CA ASN A 83 1.58 -4.79 7.47
C ASN A 83 2.58 -4.97 8.61
N ILE A 84 2.41 -6.00 9.45
CA ILE A 84 3.36 -6.36 10.50
C ILE A 84 4.73 -6.68 9.90
N MET A 85 4.78 -7.52 8.86
CA MET A 85 6.03 -7.86 8.16
C MET A 85 6.72 -6.64 7.54
N ALA A 86 5.97 -5.68 6.98
CA ALA A 86 6.56 -4.46 6.43
C ALA A 86 7.21 -3.57 7.51
N GLU A 87 6.60 -3.51 8.70
CA GLU A 87 7.15 -2.81 9.85
C GLU A 87 8.37 -3.52 10.44
N GLU A 88 8.33 -4.85 10.58
CA GLU A 88 9.46 -5.66 11.03
C GLU A 88 10.69 -5.48 10.14
N LYS A 89 10.51 -5.52 8.81
CA LYS A 89 11.59 -5.31 7.84
C LYS A 89 12.22 -3.92 7.97
N THR A 90 11.39 -2.90 8.23
CA THR A 90 11.85 -1.52 8.42
C THR A 90 12.70 -1.41 9.69
N ILE A 91 12.22 -1.93 10.81
CA ILE A 91 12.94 -1.94 12.08
C ILE A 91 14.25 -2.72 11.96
N LEU A 92 14.23 -3.91 11.35
CA LEU A 92 15.44 -4.72 11.14
C LEU A 92 16.49 -3.95 10.35
N ARG A 93 16.10 -3.25 9.27
CA ARG A 93 17.03 -2.46 8.46
C ARG A 93 17.73 -1.39 9.29
N GLU A 94 16.94 -0.61 10.04
CA GLU A 94 17.44 0.53 10.83
C GLU A 94 18.39 0.06 11.94
N LEU A 95 17.97 -0.93 12.72
CA LEU A 95 18.80 -1.53 13.77
C LEU A 95 20.06 -2.18 13.20
N SER A 96 19.99 -2.79 12.02
CA SER A 96 21.15 -3.42 11.38
C SER A 96 22.21 -2.40 10.95
N VAL A 97 21.79 -1.20 10.54
CA VAL A 97 22.73 -0.10 10.25
C VAL A 97 23.41 0.37 11.54
N ILE A 98 22.66 0.55 12.63
CA ILE A 98 23.22 0.89 13.96
C ILE A 98 24.26 -0.15 14.37
N VAL A 99 23.91 -1.43 14.31
CA VAL A 99 24.81 -2.54 14.65
C VAL A 99 26.04 -2.54 13.74
N GLY A 100 25.87 -2.29 12.44
CA GLY A 100 26.98 -2.18 11.49
C GLY A 100 27.96 -1.06 11.83
N ILE A 101 27.47 0.12 12.19
CA ILE A 101 28.31 1.24 12.63
C ILE A 101 29.04 0.89 13.93
N GLY A 102 28.32 0.35 14.92
CA GLY A 102 28.88 -0.01 16.22
C GLY A 102 29.98 -1.07 16.14
N LEU A 103 29.77 -2.11 15.32
CA LEU A 103 30.79 -3.14 15.08
C LEU A 103 32.00 -2.61 14.34
N ALA A 104 31.80 -1.74 13.35
CA ALA A 104 32.89 -1.12 12.60
C ALA A 104 33.75 -0.23 13.52
N ARG A 105 33.11 0.54 14.42
CA ARG A 105 33.81 1.30 15.48
C ARG A 105 34.61 0.40 16.42
N ALA A 106 34.05 -0.74 16.81
CA ALA A 106 34.68 -1.68 17.72
C ALA A 106 35.74 -2.59 17.05
N GLY A 107 35.88 -2.55 15.71
CA GLY A 107 36.77 -3.45 14.97
C GLY A 107 36.31 -4.92 14.95
N ASN A 108 35.03 -5.19 15.21
CA ASN A 108 34.49 -6.54 15.38
C ASN A 108 33.84 -7.07 14.10
N LYS A 109 33.90 -8.40 13.90
CA LYS A 109 33.20 -9.11 12.81
C LYS A 109 32.23 -10.13 13.36
N ILE A 110 31.14 -10.37 12.64
CA ILE A 110 30.13 -11.38 12.99
C ILE A 110 29.98 -12.36 11.84
N ASN A 111 30.00 -13.65 12.19
CA ASN A 111 29.90 -14.73 11.21
C ASN A 111 28.48 -15.30 11.10
N LYS A 112 27.62 -15.11 12.11
CA LYS A 112 26.26 -15.63 12.12
C LYS A 112 25.33 -14.78 12.96
N TRP A 113 24.17 -14.45 12.39
CA TRP A 113 23.11 -13.73 13.08
C TRP A 113 22.19 -14.67 13.83
N ASN A 114 21.90 -14.31 15.08
CA ASN A 114 20.76 -14.83 15.83
C ASN A 114 20.05 -13.65 16.52
N PRO A 115 18.74 -13.73 16.79
CA PRO A 115 17.97 -12.61 17.32
C PRO A 115 18.50 -12.04 18.65
N GLY A 116 18.92 -12.92 19.58
CA GLY A 116 19.43 -12.49 20.89
C GLY A 116 20.72 -11.68 20.77
N LEU A 117 21.70 -12.18 20.01
CA LEU A 117 22.95 -11.46 19.76
C LEU A 117 22.71 -10.12 19.05
N PHE A 118 21.86 -10.13 18.03
CA PHE A 118 21.52 -8.93 17.26
C PHE A 118 20.90 -7.84 18.16
N LEU A 119 19.93 -8.21 18.99
CA LEU A 119 19.27 -7.26 19.89
C LEU A 119 20.21 -6.75 20.98
N ASN A 120 21.02 -7.62 21.59
CA ASN A 120 22.01 -7.20 22.58
C ASN A 120 23.00 -6.18 21.98
N MET A 121 23.41 -6.38 20.72
CA MET A 121 24.28 -5.44 20.03
C MET A 121 23.57 -4.13 19.72
N ALA A 122 22.36 -4.18 19.18
CA ALA A 122 21.56 -2.99 18.95
C ALA A 122 21.40 -2.18 20.25
N GLU A 123 21.10 -2.85 21.36
CA GLU A 123 20.98 -2.24 22.68
C GLU A 123 22.28 -1.65 23.22
N SER A 124 23.43 -2.27 22.92
CA SER A 124 24.75 -1.74 23.31
C SER A 124 25.20 -0.54 22.48
N PHE A 125 24.76 -0.43 21.23
CA PHE A 125 25.24 0.60 20.30
C PHE A 125 24.26 1.78 20.13
N CYS A 126 22.99 1.61 20.49
CA CYS A 126 21.96 2.66 20.40
C CYS A 126 21.59 3.18 21.79
N GLU A 127 21.78 4.48 22.02
CA GLU A 127 21.60 5.09 23.35
C GLU A 127 20.15 5.08 23.82
N ASN A 128 19.22 5.45 22.93
CA ASN A 128 17.81 5.67 23.26
C ASN A 128 16.91 4.48 22.89
N ILE A 129 17.48 3.30 22.62
CA ILE A 129 16.74 2.16 22.08
C ILE A 129 15.53 1.77 22.95
N GLN A 130 15.63 1.96 24.27
CA GLN A 130 14.59 1.61 25.24
C GLN A 130 13.35 2.53 25.15
N GLU A 131 13.49 3.70 24.53
CA GLU A 131 12.36 4.59 24.24
C GLU A 131 11.43 4.02 23.16
N HIS A 132 11.91 3.05 22.38
CA HIS A 132 11.20 2.41 21.26
C HIS A 132 10.80 0.95 21.55
N ASN A 133 10.48 0.65 22.81
CA ASN A 133 10.18 -0.71 23.26
C ASN A 133 8.98 -1.36 22.53
N VAL A 134 7.99 -0.57 22.08
CA VAL A 134 6.83 -1.08 21.32
C VAL A 134 7.27 -1.67 19.98
N GLU A 135 8.16 -0.98 19.27
CA GLU A 135 8.75 -1.43 18.02
C GLU A 135 9.71 -2.61 18.26
N LEU A 136 10.58 -2.52 19.27
CA LEU A 136 11.51 -3.60 19.63
C LEU A 136 10.81 -4.92 19.94
N ASN A 137 9.65 -4.89 20.58
CA ASN A 137 8.90 -6.09 20.93
C ASN A 137 8.54 -6.94 19.70
N LYS A 138 8.40 -6.32 18.53
CA LYS A 138 8.18 -7.03 17.27
C LYS A 138 9.39 -7.90 16.92
N ILE A 139 10.61 -7.38 17.10
CA ILE A 139 11.85 -8.13 16.87
C ILE A 139 12.13 -9.14 17.98
N LYS A 140 11.87 -8.79 19.25
CA LYS A 140 12.03 -9.68 20.41
C LYS A 140 11.19 -10.96 20.29
N SER A 141 10.07 -10.90 19.56
CA SER A 141 9.20 -12.06 19.32
C SER A 141 9.73 -13.05 18.26
N ILE A 142 10.79 -12.71 17.53
CA ILE A 142 11.38 -13.55 16.47
C ILE A 142 12.30 -14.60 17.11
N SER A 143 11.94 -15.88 16.99
CA SER A 143 12.75 -16.99 17.52
C SER A 143 13.99 -17.29 16.68
N SER A 144 13.92 -17.04 15.38
CA SER A 144 15.01 -17.26 14.42
C SER A 144 14.79 -16.39 13.18
N PHE A 145 15.87 -15.81 12.65
CA PHE A 145 15.77 -15.05 11.40
C PHE A 145 15.59 -15.96 10.20
N ASP A 146 14.61 -15.65 9.36
CA ASP A 146 14.48 -16.28 8.04
C ASP A 146 15.50 -15.70 7.02
N GLY A 147 15.56 -16.29 5.82
CA GLY A 147 16.50 -15.86 4.79
C GLY A 147 16.31 -14.39 4.35
N SER A 148 15.07 -13.90 4.29
CA SER A 148 14.79 -12.50 3.93
C SER A 148 15.23 -11.55 5.03
N GLN A 149 15.04 -11.92 6.29
CA GLN A 149 15.48 -11.14 7.45
C GLN A 149 17.01 -11.11 7.55
N ILE A 150 17.69 -12.23 7.30
CA ILE A 150 19.17 -12.29 7.24
C ILE A 150 19.70 -11.38 6.14
N GLU A 151 19.08 -11.37 4.96
CA GLU A 151 19.46 -10.50 3.85
C GLU A 151 19.34 -9.02 4.22
N ILE A 152 18.21 -8.61 4.84
CA ILE A 152 18.01 -7.25 5.34
C ILE A 152 19.09 -6.87 6.35
N ILE A 153 19.40 -7.78 7.28
CA ILE A 153 20.42 -7.55 8.30
C ILE A 153 21.80 -7.37 7.66
N ASN A 154 22.17 -8.24 6.71
CA ASN A 154 23.44 -8.15 6.00
C ASN A 154 23.55 -6.85 5.20
N ASN A 155 22.49 -6.45 4.49
CA ASN A 155 22.46 -5.18 3.76
C ASN A 155 22.60 -3.97 4.72
N GLY A 156 21.91 -4.00 5.86
CA GLY A 156 22.04 -2.95 6.88
C GLY A 156 23.45 -2.90 7.47
N PHE A 157 24.07 -4.05 7.76
CA PHE A 157 25.44 -4.13 8.26
C PHE A 157 26.45 -3.56 7.25
N ILE A 158 26.34 -3.95 5.97
CA ILE A 158 27.19 -3.43 4.89
C ILE A 158 27.06 -1.90 4.79
N LEU A 159 25.83 -1.38 4.86
CA LEU A 159 25.57 0.05 4.84
C LEU A 159 26.15 0.75 6.07
N GLY A 160 26.00 0.20 7.27
CA GLY A 160 26.56 0.75 8.50
C GLY A 160 28.09 0.80 8.47
N ASN A 161 28.74 -0.24 7.97
CA ASN A 161 30.19 -0.24 7.74
C ASN A 161 30.61 0.78 6.66
N CYS A 162 29.83 0.94 5.59
CA CYS A 162 30.07 1.98 4.58
C CYS A 162 29.98 3.40 5.18
N ILE A 163 28.95 3.67 5.99
CA ILE A 163 28.80 4.94 6.71
C ILE A 163 30.02 5.21 7.59
N TYR A 164 30.44 4.22 8.40
CA TYR A 164 31.60 4.39 9.27
C TYR A 164 32.90 4.61 8.48
N THR A 165 33.17 3.80 7.47
CA THR A 165 34.43 3.89 6.69
C THR A 165 34.52 5.16 5.85
N LYS A 166 33.40 5.68 5.33
CA LYS A 166 33.38 6.86 4.45
C LYS A 166 33.24 8.17 5.22
N LEU A 167 32.51 8.18 6.34
CA LEU A 167 32.23 9.41 7.09
C LEU A 167 32.94 9.46 8.44
N ASN A 168 33.37 8.32 8.99
CA ASN A 168 33.89 8.17 10.34
C ASN A 168 33.12 9.00 11.38
N PRO A 169 31.78 8.85 11.46
CA PRO A 169 30.97 9.72 12.30
C PRO A 169 31.28 9.39 13.75
N GLU A 170 31.54 10.42 14.56
CA GLU A 170 31.78 10.31 15.99
C GLU A 170 30.51 10.57 16.80
N GLY A 171 30.47 10.06 18.03
CA GLY A 171 29.37 10.35 18.96
C GLY A 171 28.26 9.32 19.00
N LYS A 172 27.18 9.68 19.69
CA LYS A 172 26.15 8.74 20.14
C LYS A 172 25.16 8.46 19.02
N ILE A 173 24.80 7.18 18.86
CA ILE A 173 23.84 6.75 17.85
C ILE A 173 22.46 6.68 18.51
N CYS A 174 21.51 7.47 18.01
CA CYS A 174 20.13 7.43 18.44
C CYS A 174 19.24 6.91 17.31
N TRP A 175 18.34 6.01 17.64
CA TRP A 175 17.29 5.55 16.75
C TRP A 175 16.11 6.51 16.86
N THR A 176 15.55 6.99 15.75
CA THR A 176 14.39 7.88 15.80
C THR A 176 13.07 7.10 15.83
N GLY A 177 13.09 5.82 15.46
CA GLY A 177 11.89 4.97 15.43
C GLY A 177 10.77 5.53 14.54
N LYS A 178 9.54 5.05 14.76
CA LYS A 178 8.37 5.46 13.97
C LYS A 178 7.78 6.78 14.47
N HIS A 179 8.49 7.90 14.32
CA HIS A 179 7.90 9.20 14.60
C HIS A 179 6.95 9.62 13.47
N VAL A 180 5.67 9.29 13.66
CA VAL A 180 4.58 9.82 12.82
C VAL A 180 4.53 11.33 13.00
N GLY A 181 4.96 12.07 11.99
CA GLY A 181 4.90 13.54 11.96
C GLY A 181 6.23 14.27 12.15
N SER A 182 7.38 13.59 12.17
CA SER A 182 8.66 14.32 12.06
C SER A 182 8.74 15.02 10.70
N LYS A 183 9.17 16.29 10.69
CA LYS A 183 9.45 17.03 9.45
C LYS A 183 10.54 16.34 8.63
N TYR A 184 11.54 15.79 9.33
CA TYR A 184 12.73 15.19 8.76
C TYR A 184 12.59 13.67 8.57
N PRO A 185 13.22 13.09 7.53
CA PRO A 185 13.11 11.67 7.17
C PRO A 185 14.16 10.80 7.86
N TYR A 186 14.70 11.25 8.98
CA TYR A 186 15.81 10.58 9.66
C TYR A 186 15.29 9.32 10.35
N ASP A 187 15.92 8.20 10.04
CA ASP A 187 15.66 6.91 10.68
C ASP A 187 16.66 6.69 11.85
N ILE A 188 17.87 7.24 11.75
CA ILE A 188 18.84 7.34 12.86
C ILE A 188 19.52 8.70 12.88
N THR A 189 20.10 9.06 14.02
CA THR A 189 20.98 10.22 14.18
C THR A 189 22.30 9.78 14.82
N ILE A 190 23.39 10.45 14.45
CA ILE A 190 24.69 10.32 15.12
C ILE A 190 25.10 11.72 15.55
N ASN A 191 24.99 12.02 16.85
CA ASN A 191 24.90 13.38 17.36
C ASN A 191 23.86 14.19 16.55
N ASP A 192 24.26 15.32 15.96
CA ASP A 192 23.38 16.23 15.22
C ASP A 192 23.20 15.83 13.74
N THR A 193 23.84 14.75 13.29
CA THR A 193 23.78 14.32 11.89
C THR A 193 22.67 13.29 11.66
N GLY A 194 21.69 13.63 10.82
CA GLY A 194 20.61 12.75 10.41
C GLY A 194 21.00 11.75 9.31
N PHE A 195 20.43 10.55 9.38
CA PHE A 195 20.55 9.53 8.35
C PHE A 195 19.17 8.97 7.99
N SER A 196 18.81 9.02 6.71
CA SER A 196 17.63 8.35 6.16
C SER A 196 18.06 7.05 5.45
N LEU A 197 17.42 5.95 5.81
CA LEU A 197 17.80 4.58 5.47
C LEU A 197 16.67 3.90 4.68
N LYS A 198 16.96 3.46 3.45
CA LYS A 198 16.01 2.73 2.60
C LYS A 198 16.64 1.47 2.02
N GLU A 199 15.82 0.50 1.63
CA GLU A 199 16.28 -0.74 1.01
C GLU A 199 16.29 -0.59 -0.52
N ASP A 200 15.10 -0.42 -1.12
CA ASP A 200 14.91 -0.31 -2.57
C ASP A 200 14.14 0.97 -2.99
N SER A 201 13.52 1.68 -2.03
CA SER A 201 12.74 2.87 -2.36
C SER A 201 13.63 4.08 -2.65
N TYR A 202 13.19 4.93 -3.59
CA TYR A 202 13.74 6.27 -3.77
C TYR A 202 13.55 7.11 -2.50
N ILE A 203 14.45 8.08 -2.26
CA ILE A 203 14.35 8.99 -1.12
C ILE A 203 13.11 9.88 -1.18
N LEU A 204 12.62 10.18 -2.39
CA LEU A 204 11.58 11.18 -2.62
C LEU A 204 10.34 10.90 -1.76
N LYS A 205 9.79 11.96 -1.19
CA LYS A 205 8.52 11.88 -0.47
C LYS A 205 7.47 11.35 -1.45
N ASN A 206 6.47 10.63 -0.97
CA ASN A 206 5.32 10.24 -1.81
C ASN A 206 4.06 10.95 -1.33
N PRO A 207 4.01 12.30 -1.37
CA PRO A 207 2.90 13.07 -0.85
C PRO A 207 1.66 12.92 -1.75
N ALA A 208 0.51 13.33 -1.24
CA ALA A 208 -0.74 13.28 -1.98
C ALA A 208 -0.72 14.29 -3.13
N PHE A 209 -1.53 14.07 -4.17
CA PHE A 209 -1.60 15.00 -5.30
C PHE A 209 -1.93 16.45 -4.88
N SER A 210 -2.73 16.62 -3.84
CA SER A 210 -3.05 17.93 -3.21
C SER A 210 -1.83 18.65 -2.67
N ASP A 211 -0.87 17.93 -2.10
CA ASP A 211 0.33 18.52 -1.50
C ASP A 211 1.20 19.17 -2.57
N TYR A 212 1.33 18.55 -3.75
CA TYR A 212 1.99 19.21 -4.89
C TYR A 212 1.24 20.46 -5.31
N LEU A 213 -0.08 20.40 -5.41
CA LEU A 213 -0.84 21.58 -5.84
C LEU A 213 -0.66 22.73 -4.85
N ASN A 214 -0.65 22.45 -3.54
CA ASN A 214 -0.37 23.45 -2.52
C ASN A 214 1.02 24.06 -2.69
N ALA A 215 2.04 23.22 -2.86
CA ALA A 215 3.42 23.66 -3.10
C ALA A 215 3.56 24.50 -4.37
N LEU A 216 2.82 24.16 -5.43
CA LEU A 216 2.99 24.77 -6.74
C LEU A 216 2.16 26.04 -6.96
N VAL A 217 1.01 26.18 -6.30
CA VAL A 217 0.09 27.30 -6.58
C VAL A 217 -0.26 28.17 -5.38
N GLN A 218 0.19 27.81 -4.17
CA GLN A 218 -0.05 28.57 -2.92
C GLN A 218 -1.48 29.14 -2.83
N PRO A 219 -2.50 28.27 -2.87
CA PRO A 219 -3.88 28.74 -2.87
C PRO A 219 -4.19 29.42 -1.53
N LYS A 220 -5.09 30.40 -1.54
CA LYS A 220 -5.56 31.05 -0.28
C LYS A 220 -6.06 30.04 0.75
N GLU A 221 -6.66 28.95 0.28
CA GLU A 221 -7.06 27.81 1.09
C GLU A 221 -6.37 26.55 0.58
N PRO A 222 -5.62 25.83 1.43
CA PRO A 222 -4.96 24.60 1.03
C PRO A 222 -5.93 23.53 0.53
N PHE A 223 -5.54 22.89 -0.56
CA PHE A 223 -6.19 21.69 -1.06
C PHE A 223 -6.00 20.53 -0.08
N LYS A 224 -7.09 19.85 0.27
CA LYS A 224 -7.06 18.66 1.15
C LYS A 224 -7.15 17.37 0.35
N ASN A 225 -8.24 17.19 -0.38
CA ASN A 225 -8.50 16.01 -1.21
C ASN A 225 -8.95 16.47 -2.59
N ILE A 226 -8.08 16.36 -3.59
CA ILE A 226 -8.42 16.70 -4.97
C ILE A 226 -8.57 15.44 -5.80
N HIS A 227 -9.76 15.28 -6.37
CA HIS A 227 -9.96 14.39 -7.50
C HIS A 227 -9.67 15.17 -8.79
N VAL A 228 -8.52 14.91 -9.43
CA VAL A 228 -8.02 15.71 -10.56
C VAL A 228 -9.05 15.86 -11.69
N PHE A 229 -9.74 14.79 -12.06
CA PHE A 229 -10.70 14.82 -13.17
C PHE A 229 -11.99 15.57 -12.82
N ARG A 230 -12.56 15.36 -11.62
CA ARG A 230 -13.70 16.12 -11.11
C ARG A 230 -13.38 17.62 -11.02
N ARG A 231 -12.16 17.97 -10.62
CA ARG A 231 -11.73 19.37 -10.45
C ARG A 231 -11.44 20.06 -11.79
N PHE A 232 -10.73 19.38 -12.70
CA PHE A 232 -10.18 19.99 -13.91
C PHE A 232 -10.92 19.60 -15.19
N ALA A 233 -11.82 18.62 -15.18
CA ALA A 233 -12.63 18.23 -16.34
C ALA A 233 -14.04 17.72 -15.94
N PRO A 234 -14.84 18.51 -15.20
CA PRO A 234 -16.11 18.05 -14.63
C PRO A 234 -17.12 17.60 -15.70
N LYS A 235 -17.13 18.23 -16.88
CA LYS A 235 -18.07 17.90 -17.97
C LYS A 235 -17.73 16.54 -18.58
N GLU A 236 -16.46 16.32 -18.90
CA GLU A 236 -15.95 15.07 -19.49
C GLU A 236 -16.03 13.94 -18.48
N PHE A 237 -15.71 14.23 -17.21
CA PHE A 237 -15.81 13.27 -16.12
C PHE A 237 -17.25 12.79 -15.91
N LYS A 238 -18.24 13.70 -15.91
CA LYS A 238 -19.67 13.35 -15.86
C LYS A 238 -20.09 12.48 -17.04
N LYS A 239 -19.66 12.82 -18.27
CA LYS A 239 -19.95 12.01 -19.46
C LYS A 239 -19.40 10.58 -19.33
N TRP A 240 -18.14 10.47 -18.89
CA TRP A 240 -17.49 9.18 -18.71
C TRP A 240 -18.17 8.33 -17.62
N PHE A 241 -18.50 8.92 -16.46
CA PHE A 241 -19.28 8.23 -15.42
C PHE A 241 -20.63 7.74 -15.93
N ASN A 242 -21.39 8.62 -16.60
CA ASN A 242 -22.72 8.29 -17.12
C ASN A 242 -22.66 7.11 -18.10
N TYR A 243 -21.61 7.05 -18.93
CA TYR A 243 -21.40 5.92 -19.85
C TYR A 243 -21.11 4.62 -19.11
N ALA A 244 -20.20 4.64 -18.13
CA ALA A 244 -19.87 3.46 -17.35
C ALA A 244 -21.09 2.92 -16.56
N TYR A 245 -21.88 3.84 -15.99
CA TYR A 245 -23.09 3.49 -15.25
C TYR A 245 -24.20 2.97 -16.18
N SER A 246 -24.40 3.58 -17.35
CA SER A 246 -25.39 3.10 -18.32
C SER A 246 -25.06 1.69 -18.83
N LYS A 247 -23.78 1.36 -19.00
CA LYS A 247 -23.34 0.00 -19.33
C LYS A 247 -23.64 -1.01 -18.23
N LEU A 248 -23.52 -0.62 -16.96
CA LEU A 248 -23.92 -1.48 -15.85
C LEU A 248 -25.44 -1.70 -15.85
N ILE A 249 -26.21 -0.64 -16.11
CA ILE A 249 -27.66 -0.69 -16.22
C ILE A 249 -28.11 -1.58 -17.39
N GLU A 250 -27.48 -1.47 -18.55
CA GLU A 250 -27.70 -2.35 -19.71
C GLU A 250 -27.44 -3.82 -19.33
N LYS A 251 -26.32 -4.09 -18.66
CA LYS A 251 -26.00 -5.43 -18.17
C LYS A 251 -27.04 -5.95 -17.19
N ALA A 252 -27.53 -5.10 -16.27
CA ALA A 252 -28.58 -5.46 -15.33
C ALA A 252 -29.88 -5.82 -16.05
N ARG A 253 -30.35 -4.97 -16.99
CA ARG A 253 -31.58 -5.22 -17.78
C ARG A 253 -31.53 -6.52 -18.58
N ASN A 254 -30.35 -6.91 -19.05
CA ASN A 254 -30.14 -8.16 -19.78
C ASN A 254 -29.91 -9.39 -18.86
N SER A 255 -29.98 -9.21 -17.54
CA SER A 255 -29.79 -10.27 -16.56
C SER A 255 -31.13 -10.73 -15.98
N LYS A 256 -31.21 -11.98 -15.52
CA LYS A 256 -32.42 -12.50 -14.86
C LYS A 256 -32.62 -11.80 -13.52
N LYS A 257 -33.88 -11.49 -13.15
CA LYS A 257 -34.20 -10.96 -11.81
C LYS A 257 -33.69 -11.93 -10.73
N GLY A 258 -33.11 -11.39 -9.66
CA GLY A 258 -32.47 -12.16 -8.58
C GLY A 258 -31.04 -12.62 -8.87
N SER A 259 -30.48 -12.31 -10.05
CA SER A 259 -29.13 -12.77 -10.43
C SER A 259 -28.01 -11.88 -9.88
N ILE A 260 -26.84 -12.50 -9.72
CA ILE A 260 -25.59 -11.81 -9.45
C ILE A 260 -25.03 -11.31 -10.79
N ILE A 261 -24.96 -9.99 -10.96
CA ILE A 261 -24.35 -9.35 -12.12
C ILE A 261 -22.82 -9.44 -12.03
N PHE A 262 -22.29 -9.26 -10.82
CA PHE A 262 -20.85 -9.27 -10.56
C PHE A 262 -20.55 -9.75 -9.15
N SER A 263 -19.45 -10.48 -8.98
CA SER A 263 -18.94 -10.88 -7.66
C SER A 263 -17.44 -10.70 -7.59
N TYR A 264 -16.94 -10.15 -6.48
CA TYR A 264 -15.52 -10.04 -6.22
C TYR A 264 -15.15 -10.74 -4.91
N LYS A 265 -14.20 -11.67 -5.01
CA LYS A 265 -13.67 -12.50 -3.90
C LYS A 265 -14.75 -13.23 -3.08
N GLY A 266 -15.95 -13.40 -3.63
CA GLY A 266 -17.11 -13.97 -2.93
C GLY A 266 -17.59 -13.14 -1.75
N LYS A 267 -17.24 -11.85 -1.66
CA LYS A 267 -17.60 -10.96 -0.54
C LYS A 267 -18.36 -9.72 -0.96
N TYR A 268 -18.14 -9.27 -2.19
CA TYR A 268 -18.71 -8.05 -2.73
C TYR A 268 -19.52 -8.42 -3.96
N PHE A 269 -20.72 -7.86 -4.08
CA PHE A 269 -21.62 -8.20 -5.17
C PHE A 269 -22.31 -6.99 -5.76
N ILE A 270 -22.58 -7.09 -7.05
CA ILE A 270 -23.62 -6.31 -7.73
C ILE A 270 -24.70 -7.31 -8.12
N LYS A 271 -25.94 -7.07 -7.68
CA LYS A 271 -27.09 -7.93 -7.96
C LYS A 271 -28.20 -7.14 -8.63
N LEU A 272 -29.03 -7.84 -9.40
CA LEU A 272 -30.34 -7.35 -9.79
C LEU A 272 -31.39 -7.95 -8.86
N ILE A 273 -32.05 -7.13 -8.05
CA ILE A 273 -33.19 -7.55 -7.24
C ILE A 273 -34.38 -6.73 -7.71
N GLU A 274 -35.40 -7.41 -8.24
CA GLU A 274 -36.55 -6.77 -8.89
C GLU A 274 -36.11 -5.81 -10.00
N ASP A 275 -36.31 -4.50 -9.82
CA ASP A 275 -35.90 -3.45 -10.75
C ASP A 275 -34.82 -2.52 -10.14
N GLU A 276 -34.08 -3.03 -9.15
CA GLU A 276 -32.99 -2.32 -8.48
C GLU A 276 -31.64 -3.02 -8.65
N ILE A 277 -30.60 -2.22 -8.85
CA ILE A 277 -29.21 -2.67 -8.73
C ILE A 277 -28.79 -2.56 -7.27
N VAL A 278 -28.38 -3.69 -6.70
CA VAL A 278 -27.94 -3.78 -5.30
C VAL A 278 -26.44 -3.94 -5.23
N PHE A 279 -25.78 -2.97 -4.61
CA PHE A 279 -24.36 -3.02 -4.25
C PHE A 279 -24.25 -3.48 -2.80
N GLU A 280 -23.57 -4.61 -2.57
CA GLU A 280 -23.47 -5.18 -1.23
C GLU A 280 -22.07 -5.74 -0.92
N LYS A 281 -21.77 -5.74 0.38
CA LYS A 281 -20.69 -6.51 0.99
C LYS A 281 -21.32 -7.47 2.00
N ILE A 282 -20.89 -8.73 2.01
CA ILE A 282 -21.41 -9.76 2.95
C ILE A 282 -21.39 -9.22 4.38
N LYS A 283 -22.51 -9.41 5.09
CA LYS A 283 -22.71 -8.99 6.49
C LYS A 283 -22.58 -7.48 6.72
N ASN A 284 -22.70 -6.67 5.67
CA ASN A 284 -22.61 -5.21 5.77
C ASN A 284 -23.79 -4.52 5.06
N LYS A 285 -23.82 -3.19 5.12
CA LYS A 285 -24.83 -2.35 4.48
C LYS A 285 -24.96 -2.65 2.98
N LYS A 286 -26.19 -2.87 2.53
CA LYS A 286 -26.57 -2.91 1.11
C LYS A 286 -27.05 -1.53 0.66
N VAL A 287 -26.77 -1.17 -0.58
CA VAL A 287 -27.31 0.04 -1.22
C VAL A 287 -28.04 -0.39 -2.47
N CYS A 288 -29.30 0.03 -2.57
CA CYS A 288 -30.17 -0.24 -3.71
C CYS A 288 -30.32 1.02 -4.55
N ILE A 289 -30.19 0.90 -5.87
CA ILE A 289 -30.43 1.98 -6.82
C ILE A 289 -31.40 1.48 -7.89
N PRO A 290 -32.58 2.11 -8.06
CA PRO A 290 -33.52 1.75 -9.12
C PRO A 290 -32.88 1.86 -10.51
N ILE A 291 -33.14 0.89 -11.38
CA ILE A 291 -32.64 0.86 -12.77
C ILE A 291 -33.21 2.01 -13.62
N SER A 292 -34.38 2.54 -13.23
CA SER A 292 -35.00 3.70 -13.87
C SER A 292 -34.31 5.02 -13.48
N LEU A 293 -33.53 5.04 -12.40
CA LEU A 293 -32.91 6.25 -11.89
C LEU A 293 -31.55 6.50 -12.56
N GLN A 294 -31.46 7.60 -13.31
CA GLN A 294 -30.17 8.17 -13.68
C GLN A 294 -29.58 8.87 -12.44
N ILE A 295 -28.56 8.26 -11.84
CA ILE A 295 -27.87 8.82 -10.68
C ILE A 295 -26.69 9.71 -11.14
N SER A 296 -26.43 10.81 -10.44
CA SER A 296 -25.19 11.57 -10.66
C SER A 296 -24.01 10.88 -9.97
N GLU A 297 -22.79 11.18 -10.42
CA GLU A 297 -21.57 10.66 -9.82
C GLU A 297 -21.45 11.05 -8.34
N GLU A 298 -21.81 12.29 -8.00
CA GLU A 298 -21.72 12.79 -6.63
C GLU A 298 -22.69 12.07 -5.71
N LYS A 299 -23.93 11.84 -6.19
CA LYS A 299 -24.93 11.08 -5.44
C LYS A 299 -24.51 9.62 -5.29
N PHE A 300 -23.99 8.99 -6.34
CA PHE A 300 -23.49 7.62 -6.29
C PHE A 300 -22.39 7.43 -5.24
N ASN A 301 -21.42 8.34 -5.20
CA ASN A 301 -20.31 8.29 -4.24
C ASN A 301 -20.71 8.65 -2.80
N ARG A 302 -21.75 9.45 -2.60
CA ARG A 302 -22.28 9.75 -1.27
C ARG A 302 -23.08 8.58 -0.71
N ASP A 303 -23.89 7.94 -1.55
CA ASP A 303 -24.85 6.95 -1.13
C ASP A 303 -24.19 5.56 -0.96
N ILE A 304 -23.10 5.28 -1.69
CA ILE A 304 -22.33 4.03 -1.60
C ILE A 304 -20.93 4.29 -1.03
N SER A 305 -20.54 3.52 0.00
CA SER A 305 -19.21 3.64 0.60
C SER A 305 -18.06 3.32 -0.37
N ASN A 306 -16.91 3.97 -0.19
CA ASN A 306 -15.69 3.77 -0.99
C ASN A 306 -15.28 2.29 -1.07
N ASP A 307 -15.33 1.56 0.05
CA ASP A 307 -14.98 0.13 0.10
C ASP A 307 -15.88 -0.72 -0.83
N ILE A 308 -17.18 -0.42 -0.88
CA ILE A 308 -18.10 -1.13 -1.78
C ILE A 308 -17.81 -0.71 -3.22
N ILE A 309 -17.68 0.58 -3.54
CA ILE A 309 -17.40 1.07 -4.90
C ILE A 309 -16.10 0.49 -5.47
N GLU A 310 -15.04 0.44 -4.66
CA GLU A 310 -13.74 -0.11 -5.03
C GLU A 310 -13.85 -1.58 -5.47
N HIS A 311 -14.61 -2.36 -4.71
CA HIS A 311 -14.65 -3.82 -4.84
C HIS A 311 -15.83 -4.33 -5.67
N THR A 312 -16.77 -3.46 -6.05
CA THR A 312 -17.89 -3.77 -6.92
C THR A 312 -17.75 -3.04 -8.25
N PHE A 313 -18.28 -1.83 -8.39
CA PHE A 313 -18.37 -1.08 -9.64
C PHE A 313 -17.01 -0.94 -10.33
N SER A 314 -15.96 -0.60 -9.57
CA SER A 314 -14.62 -0.41 -10.14
C SER A 314 -13.98 -1.71 -10.64
N LYS A 315 -14.22 -2.85 -9.95
CA LYS A 315 -13.76 -4.16 -10.45
C LYS A 315 -14.59 -4.63 -11.64
N TRP A 316 -15.91 -4.39 -11.60
CA TRP A 316 -16.78 -4.69 -12.73
C TRP A 316 -16.34 -3.94 -13.99
N ILE A 317 -16.11 -2.63 -13.91
CA ILE A 317 -15.59 -1.84 -15.03
C ILE A 317 -14.24 -2.37 -15.52
N LYS A 318 -13.31 -2.70 -14.60
CA LYS A 318 -11.99 -3.25 -14.96
C LYS A 318 -12.11 -4.54 -15.78
N GLU A 319 -13.06 -5.40 -15.45
CA GLU A 319 -13.25 -6.70 -16.09
C GLU A 319 -14.12 -6.64 -17.36
N ASN A 320 -15.05 -5.69 -17.42
CA ASN A 320 -16.08 -5.63 -18.46
C ASN A 320 -15.90 -4.49 -19.46
N LEU A 321 -15.31 -3.35 -19.06
CA LEU A 321 -15.17 -2.18 -19.93
C LEU A 321 -13.69 -1.89 -20.28
N GLU A 322 -12.79 -1.74 -19.30
CA GLU A 322 -11.40 -1.29 -19.54
C GLU A 322 -10.62 -2.15 -20.54
N LYS A 323 -10.98 -3.43 -20.69
CA LYS A 323 -10.31 -4.36 -21.59
C LYS A 323 -11.04 -4.58 -22.91
N LYS A 324 -12.29 -4.13 -23.04
CA LYS A 324 -13.23 -4.62 -24.07
C LYS A 324 -14.05 -3.53 -24.74
N ASP A 325 -14.16 -2.35 -24.13
CA ASP A 325 -15.04 -1.27 -24.58
C ASP A 325 -14.21 -0.06 -25.02
N ASN A 326 -14.13 0.14 -26.34
CA ASN A 326 -13.35 1.21 -26.96
C ASN A 326 -13.92 2.60 -26.66
N GLU A 327 -15.25 2.72 -26.54
CA GLU A 327 -15.91 3.99 -26.28
C GLU A 327 -15.66 4.43 -24.83
N TYR A 328 -15.73 3.49 -23.88
CA TYR A 328 -15.31 3.75 -22.50
C TYR A 328 -13.85 4.26 -22.44
N LEU A 329 -12.93 3.62 -23.19
CA LEU A 329 -11.53 4.03 -23.23
C LEU A 329 -11.35 5.42 -23.88
N LEU A 330 -12.11 5.72 -24.93
CA LEU A 330 -12.11 7.02 -25.60
C LEU A 330 -12.60 8.12 -24.64
N LEU A 331 -13.74 7.92 -23.97
CA LEU A 331 -14.27 8.89 -23.02
C LEU A 331 -13.31 9.12 -21.84
N LYS A 332 -12.68 8.06 -21.34
CA LYS A 332 -11.64 8.15 -20.31
C LYS A 332 -10.42 8.94 -20.81
N LYS A 333 -10.00 8.75 -22.06
CA LYS A 333 -8.91 9.50 -22.69
C LYS A 333 -9.26 10.98 -22.84
N ILE A 334 -10.42 11.30 -23.39
CA ILE A 334 -10.91 12.69 -23.54
C ILE A 334 -10.94 13.40 -22.17
N CYS A 335 -11.47 12.73 -21.15
CA CYS A 335 -11.49 13.27 -19.79
C CYS A 335 -10.06 13.52 -19.25
N SER A 336 -9.13 12.60 -19.52
CA SER A 336 -7.73 12.74 -19.10
C SER A 336 -7.01 13.88 -19.82
N GLU A 337 -7.23 14.04 -21.12
CA GLU A 337 -6.65 15.14 -21.91
C GLU A 337 -7.20 16.50 -21.46
N ALA A 338 -8.52 16.62 -21.30
CA ALA A 338 -9.15 17.83 -20.80
C ALA A 338 -8.66 18.20 -19.39
N ALA A 339 -8.59 17.21 -18.49
CA ALA A 339 -8.12 17.43 -17.13
C ALA A 339 -6.66 17.88 -17.11
N GLY A 340 -5.81 17.24 -17.92
CA GLY A 340 -4.40 17.59 -18.04
C GLY A 340 -4.19 18.99 -18.62
N HIS A 341 -4.90 19.35 -19.70
CA HIS A 341 -4.82 20.68 -20.30
C HIS A 341 -5.24 21.78 -19.32
N ASN A 342 -6.37 21.59 -18.63
CA ASN A 342 -6.88 22.56 -17.66
C ASN A 342 -5.99 22.65 -16.41
N LEU A 343 -5.43 21.52 -15.96
CA LEU A 343 -4.42 21.49 -14.90
C LEU A 343 -3.16 22.28 -15.31
N LYS A 344 -2.65 22.07 -16.52
CA LYS A 344 -1.47 22.79 -17.03
C LYS A 344 -1.74 24.29 -17.08
N GLY A 345 -2.91 24.71 -17.56
CA GLY A 345 -3.31 26.12 -17.54
C GLY A 345 -3.42 26.69 -16.13
N PHE A 346 -4.03 25.94 -15.20
CA PHE A 346 -4.15 26.31 -13.80
C PHE A 346 -2.79 26.52 -13.14
N LEU A 347 -1.88 25.56 -13.29
CA LEU A 347 -0.52 25.65 -12.74
C LEU A 347 0.29 26.77 -13.41
N GLY A 348 0.22 26.92 -14.73
CA GLY A 348 0.95 27.96 -15.47
C GLY A 348 0.50 29.39 -15.15
N SER A 349 -0.72 29.57 -14.62
CA SER A 349 -1.19 30.87 -14.13
C SER A 349 -0.61 31.26 -12.76
N SER A 350 -0.08 30.29 -12.01
CA SER A 350 0.49 30.49 -10.68
C SER A 350 2.00 30.59 -10.80
N ARG A 351 2.54 31.82 -10.83
CA ARG A 351 4.00 32.06 -10.97
C ARG A 351 4.78 32.02 -9.65
N ASN A 352 4.09 31.83 -8.52
CA ASN A 352 4.70 31.83 -7.19
C ASN A 352 4.51 30.46 -6.53
N TYR A 353 5.34 29.49 -6.90
CA TYR A 353 5.43 28.24 -6.15
C TYR A 353 6.19 28.47 -4.83
N ASN A 354 5.85 27.70 -3.80
CA ASN A 354 6.54 27.70 -2.52
C ASN A 354 7.83 26.88 -2.65
N THR A 355 8.96 27.57 -2.81
CA THR A 355 10.28 26.92 -2.95
C THR A 355 10.58 25.95 -1.81
N ASP A 356 10.24 26.31 -0.57
CA ASP A 356 10.52 25.46 0.59
C ASP A 356 9.74 24.14 0.54
N GLU A 357 8.45 24.20 0.21
CA GLU A 357 7.61 23.01 0.07
C GLU A 357 8.07 22.13 -1.11
N VAL A 358 8.51 22.73 -2.21
CA VAL A 358 9.05 21.98 -3.34
C VAL A 358 10.38 21.31 -2.98
N LEU A 359 11.28 22.00 -2.27
CA LEU A 359 12.51 21.39 -1.77
C LEU A 359 12.22 20.24 -0.80
N GLU A 360 11.20 20.37 0.06
CA GLU A 360 10.77 19.27 0.95
C GLU A 360 10.20 18.06 0.19
N ILE A 361 9.50 18.28 -0.93
CA ILE A 361 9.07 17.21 -1.83
C ILE A 361 10.30 16.44 -2.38
N LEU A 362 11.38 17.18 -2.67
CA LEU A 362 12.69 16.64 -3.05
C LEU A 362 13.52 16.13 -1.86
N GLN A 363 12.95 16.14 -0.65
CA GLN A 363 13.58 15.74 0.61
C GLN A 363 14.84 16.56 0.95
N ILE A 364 14.85 17.82 0.54
CA ILE A 364 15.88 18.81 0.90
C ILE A 364 15.30 19.67 2.04
N TYR A 365 16.03 19.72 3.16
CA TYR A 365 15.59 20.34 4.41
C TYR A 365 16.57 21.41 4.88
N GLU A 366 16.28 22.06 6.01
CA GLU A 366 17.14 23.13 6.53
C GLU A 366 18.58 22.67 6.72
N ASP A 367 18.77 21.46 7.21
CA ASP A 367 20.08 20.89 7.53
C ASP A 367 20.51 19.82 6.54
N GLU A 368 21.82 19.74 6.30
CA GLU A 368 22.42 18.65 5.54
C GLU A 368 22.25 17.32 6.28
N TYR A 369 22.06 16.25 5.53
CA TYR A 369 21.95 14.91 6.11
C TYR A 369 22.40 13.86 5.09
N TYR A 370 22.40 12.59 5.51
CA TYR A 370 22.82 11.49 4.66
C TYR A 370 21.66 10.57 4.29
N PHE A 371 21.62 10.15 3.03
CA PHE A 371 20.72 9.13 2.53
C PHE A 371 21.51 7.87 2.19
N GLY A 372 21.17 6.77 2.86
CA GLY A 372 21.81 5.48 2.68
C GLY A 372 20.82 4.44 2.13
N LYS A 373 21.26 3.66 1.15
CA LYS A 373 20.57 2.44 0.73
C LYS A 373 21.53 1.32 0.42
N CYS A 374 21.13 0.09 0.68
CA CYS A 374 21.91 -1.09 0.28
C CYS A 374 20.96 -2.13 -0.31
N LEU A 375 21.20 -2.49 -1.56
CA LEU A 375 20.44 -3.50 -2.29
C LEU A 375 21.43 -4.52 -2.84
N ASN A 376 21.17 -5.81 -2.62
CA ASN A 376 22.02 -6.91 -3.07
C ASN A 376 23.49 -6.74 -2.66
N GLY A 377 23.73 -6.25 -1.43
CA GLY A 377 25.08 -6.01 -0.90
C GLY A 377 25.82 -4.81 -1.48
N ILE A 378 25.17 -3.96 -2.29
CA ILE A 378 25.78 -2.76 -2.88
C ILE A 378 25.33 -1.52 -2.09
N PRO A 379 26.19 -0.95 -1.23
CA PRO A 379 25.86 0.26 -0.49
C PRO A 379 25.95 1.48 -1.40
N ASN A 380 24.96 2.36 -1.29
CA ASN A 380 24.97 3.69 -1.87
C ASN A 380 24.73 4.69 -0.75
N LEU A 381 25.64 5.65 -0.62
CA LEU A 381 25.59 6.70 0.39
C LEU A 381 25.65 8.04 -0.30
N PHE A 382 24.70 8.92 0.03
CA PHE A 382 24.58 10.23 -0.57
C PHE A 382 24.52 11.30 0.52
N LYS A 383 25.18 12.44 0.30
CA LYS A 383 24.97 13.66 1.07
C LYS A 383 23.87 14.48 0.42
N VAL A 384 22.84 14.78 1.19
CA VAL A 384 21.75 15.67 0.78
C VAL A 384 22.10 17.09 1.21
N PRO A 385 22.09 18.08 0.30
CA PRO A 385 22.37 19.46 0.66
C PRO A 385 21.26 20.04 1.53
N SER A 386 21.59 21.12 2.23
CA SER A 386 20.66 21.97 2.94
C SER A 386 19.92 22.90 1.96
N LYS A 387 18.73 23.37 2.36
CA LYS A 387 17.87 24.26 1.55
C LYS A 387 18.58 25.55 1.13
N ASP A 388 19.38 26.14 1.99
CA ASP A 388 20.15 27.36 1.71
C ASP A 388 21.17 27.20 0.57
N LYS A 389 21.51 25.95 0.21
CA LYS A 389 22.40 25.62 -0.91
C LYS A 389 21.64 25.28 -2.19
N CYS A 390 20.31 25.38 -2.20
CA CYS A 390 19.47 24.97 -3.32
C CYS A 390 18.54 26.10 -3.77
N ASP A 391 18.62 26.45 -5.06
CA ASP A 391 17.68 27.36 -5.70
C ASP A 391 16.88 26.63 -6.76
N ILE A 392 15.56 26.83 -6.78
CA ILE A 392 14.71 26.35 -7.88
C ILE A 392 14.65 27.46 -8.93
N ILE A 393 15.23 27.21 -10.11
CA ILE A 393 15.23 28.19 -11.21
C ILE A 393 13.90 28.15 -11.95
N SER A 394 13.43 26.94 -12.26
CA SER A 394 12.29 26.78 -13.14
C SER A 394 11.51 25.51 -12.85
N LEU A 395 10.21 25.58 -13.16
CA LEU A 395 9.30 24.46 -13.17
C LEU A 395 8.59 24.42 -14.52
N THR A 396 8.78 23.33 -15.25
CA THR A 396 8.03 23.04 -16.47
C THR A 396 7.04 21.91 -16.21
N ILE A 397 5.82 22.07 -16.70
CA ILE A 397 4.77 21.04 -16.59
C ILE A 397 4.38 20.54 -17.96
N ASN A 398 4.56 19.24 -18.15
CA ASN A 398 4.16 18.52 -19.34
C ASN A 398 3.09 17.49 -19.01
N ILE A 399 2.15 17.34 -19.94
CA ILE A 399 1.02 16.44 -19.80
C ILE A 399 1.15 15.36 -20.86
N ASN A 400 1.00 14.10 -20.46
CA ASN A 400 1.02 12.97 -21.37
C ASN A 400 -0.14 12.01 -21.06
N VAL A 401 -0.88 11.61 -22.11
CA VAL A 401 -2.00 10.67 -22.02
C VAL A 401 -1.79 9.55 -23.06
N PRO A 402 -0.87 8.59 -22.82
CA PRO A 402 -0.46 7.60 -23.82
C PRO A 402 -1.58 6.63 -24.21
N LYS A 403 -2.54 6.37 -23.31
CA LYS A 403 -3.75 5.55 -23.60
C LYS A 403 -5.01 6.25 -23.12
N SER A 404 -5.24 6.22 -21.81
CA SER A 404 -6.39 6.85 -21.15
C SER A 404 -6.05 7.24 -19.71
N GLN A 405 -4.76 7.37 -19.44
CA GLN A 405 -4.19 7.56 -18.12
C GLN A 405 -3.44 8.89 -18.13
N LEU A 406 -3.90 9.84 -17.31
CA LEU A 406 -3.25 11.14 -17.16
C LEU A 406 -1.91 10.97 -16.45
N ASN A 407 -0.84 11.42 -17.11
CA ASN A 407 0.49 11.57 -16.55
C ASN A 407 0.84 13.06 -16.53
N VAL A 408 1.25 13.55 -15.37
CA VAL A 408 1.76 14.90 -15.18
C VAL A 408 3.25 14.78 -14.93
N LEU A 409 4.05 15.41 -15.80
CA LEU A 409 5.50 15.46 -15.68
C LEU A 409 5.87 16.86 -15.20
N PHE A 410 6.44 16.93 -13.99
CA PHE A 410 6.99 18.14 -13.41
C PHE A 410 8.50 18.10 -13.59
N THR A 411 9.04 19.04 -14.36
CA THR A 411 10.49 19.17 -14.56
C THR A 411 10.96 20.36 -13.74
N PHE A 412 11.73 20.09 -12.69
CA PHE A 412 12.36 21.11 -11.86
C PHE A 412 13.80 21.32 -12.33
N GLU A 413 14.19 22.57 -12.50
CA GLU A 413 15.59 22.96 -12.64
C GLU A 413 16.07 23.52 -11.30
N VAL A 414 17.03 22.84 -10.69
CA VAL A 414 17.57 23.16 -9.36
C VAL A 414 19.06 23.45 -9.47
N VAL A 415 19.48 24.61 -8.97
CA VAL A 415 20.90 24.93 -8.75
C VAL A 415 21.28 24.41 -7.39
N ILE A 416 22.33 23.63 -7.33
CA ILE A 416 22.95 23.22 -6.07
C ILE A 416 24.31 23.89 -5.97
N ARG A 417 24.50 24.67 -4.91
CA ARG A 417 25.74 25.39 -4.63
C ARG A 417 26.58 24.56 -3.67
N LEU A 418 27.58 23.85 -4.20
CA LEU A 418 28.54 23.09 -3.40
C LEU A 418 29.90 23.76 -3.51
N ASN A 419 30.51 24.10 -2.37
CA ASN A 419 31.85 24.68 -2.29
C ASN A 419 32.03 25.95 -3.17
N GLY A 420 30.99 26.79 -3.26
CA GLY A 420 31.02 28.02 -4.06
C GLY A 420 30.73 27.84 -5.56
N HIS A 421 30.56 26.61 -6.05
CA HIS A 421 30.21 26.32 -7.44
C HIS A 421 28.73 25.91 -7.56
N GLY A 422 27.98 26.64 -8.40
CA GLY A 422 26.60 26.30 -8.74
C GLY A 422 26.56 25.25 -9.85
N LYS A 423 25.89 24.12 -9.61
CA LYS A 423 25.60 23.11 -10.62
C LYS A 423 24.10 23.10 -10.90
N ASN A 424 23.72 23.31 -12.17
CA ASN A 424 22.34 23.17 -12.60
C ASN A 424 22.03 21.67 -12.76
N ASN A 425 20.95 21.24 -12.12
CA ASN A 425 20.45 19.88 -12.22
C ASN A 425 18.98 19.93 -12.62
N THR A 426 18.62 19.11 -13.60
CA THR A 426 17.23 18.93 -14.01
C THR A 426 16.70 17.64 -13.43
N ILE A 427 15.52 17.72 -12.83
CA ILE A 427 14.82 16.60 -12.19
C ILE A 427 13.46 16.49 -12.87
N GLU A 428 13.21 15.38 -13.56
CA GLU A 428 11.86 15.07 -14.02
C GLU A 428 11.15 14.18 -13.00
N MET A 429 10.01 14.67 -12.52
CA MET A 429 9.12 14.02 -11.58
C MET A 429 7.84 13.64 -12.31
N HIS A 430 7.46 12.38 -12.22
CA HIS A 430 6.27 11.87 -12.89
C HIS A 430 5.18 11.62 -11.85
N ALA A 431 4.01 12.23 -12.02
CA ALA A 431 2.80 11.91 -11.28
C ALA A 431 1.80 11.21 -12.20
N GLU A 432 1.59 9.92 -11.98
CA GLU A 432 0.59 9.15 -12.72
C GLU A 432 -0.75 9.19 -11.98
N CYS A 433 -1.73 9.92 -12.51
CA CYS A 433 -3.02 10.12 -11.84
C CYS A 433 -3.94 8.88 -11.92
N ARG A 434 -3.61 7.80 -11.21
CA ARG A 434 -4.29 6.49 -11.29
C ARG A 434 -5.61 6.45 -10.52
N TYR A 435 -6.53 5.62 -11.01
CA TYR A 435 -7.70 5.13 -10.27
C TYR A 435 -7.39 3.77 -9.61
N SER A 436 -6.43 3.72 -8.70
CA SER A 436 -5.97 2.46 -8.09
C SER A 436 -7.06 1.75 -7.26
N HIS A 437 -7.97 2.51 -6.63
CA HIS A 437 -8.93 2.01 -5.63
C HIS A 437 -10.38 2.51 -5.80
N GLY A 438 -10.76 3.01 -6.98
CA GLY A 438 -12.15 3.46 -7.22
C GLY A 438 -12.26 4.37 -8.43
N GLN A 439 -12.71 3.88 -9.59
CA GLN A 439 -12.65 4.59 -10.87
C GLN A 439 -13.44 5.91 -10.97
N PHE A 440 -14.22 6.23 -9.95
CA PHE A 440 -14.94 7.51 -9.84
C PHE A 440 -14.95 8.05 -8.40
N ASN A 441 -14.18 7.47 -7.46
CA ASN A 441 -14.20 7.89 -6.05
C ASN A 441 -12.81 7.84 -5.39
N GLY A 442 -11.78 7.39 -6.13
CA GLY A 442 -10.40 7.38 -5.66
C GLY A 442 -9.75 8.75 -5.83
N ILE A 443 -8.96 9.16 -4.83
CA ILE A 443 -8.00 10.25 -5.00
C ILE A 443 -6.85 9.71 -5.85
N PRO A 444 -6.41 10.42 -6.91
CA PRO A 444 -5.28 9.99 -7.71
C PRO A 444 -4.02 9.77 -6.85
N GLU A 445 -3.38 8.62 -7.00
CA GLU A 445 -2.06 8.37 -6.39
C GLU A 445 -0.98 9.07 -7.20
N ALA A 446 -0.37 10.15 -6.68
CA ALA A 446 0.79 10.76 -7.31
C ALA A 446 2.05 10.03 -6.85
N LYS A 447 2.49 8.99 -7.60
CA LYS A 447 3.74 8.27 -7.30
C LYS A 447 4.93 9.00 -7.86
N LEU A 448 5.83 9.51 -7.01
CA LEU A 448 7.06 10.15 -7.48
C LEU A 448 8.10 9.13 -7.92
N TYR A 449 8.42 9.20 -9.20
CA TYR A 449 9.61 8.59 -9.76
C TYR A 449 10.56 9.71 -10.12
N CYS A 450 11.79 9.65 -9.61
CA CYS A 450 12.88 10.37 -10.25
C CYS A 450 13.24 9.56 -11.49
N LYS A 451 13.01 10.13 -12.68
CA LYS A 451 13.38 9.47 -13.93
C LYS A 451 14.91 9.42 -14.12
N ASP A 452 15.63 10.24 -13.37
CA ASP A 452 17.07 10.41 -13.41
C ASP A 452 17.78 9.71 -12.22
N ARG A 453 19.11 9.56 -12.33
CA ARG A 453 19.94 9.11 -11.21
C ARG A 453 19.96 10.19 -10.11
N LEU A 454 19.78 9.78 -8.86
CA LEU A 454 19.76 10.66 -7.69
C LEU A 454 21.10 11.38 -7.45
N ASP A 455 22.21 10.93 -8.05
CA ASP A 455 23.52 11.59 -8.00
C ASP A 455 23.56 12.94 -8.74
N LYS A 456 22.49 13.28 -9.49
CA LYS A 456 22.28 14.65 -9.96
C LYS A 456 21.95 15.60 -8.80
N LEU A 457 21.18 15.14 -7.81
CA LEU A 457 20.73 15.97 -6.70
C LEU A 457 21.59 15.87 -5.46
N TYR A 458 22.11 14.67 -5.21
CA TYR A 458 22.84 14.38 -4.00
C TYR A 458 24.27 13.99 -4.32
N HIS A 459 25.18 14.36 -3.43
CA HIS A 459 26.58 14.06 -3.62
C HIS A 459 26.84 12.60 -3.22
N GLU A 460 27.13 11.74 -4.19
CA GLU A 460 27.47 10.33 -3.96
C GLU A 460 28.83 10.22 -3.24
N ILE A 461 28.85 9.51 -2.10
CA ILE A 461 30.01 9.32 -1.21
C ILE A 461 30.53 7.88 -1.27
N SER A 462 29.69 6.94 -1.70
CA SER A 462 29.99 5.51 -1.67
C SER A 462 31.10 5.08 -2.65
N LYS A 463 31.52 5.94 -3.58
CA LYS A 463 32.65 5.67 -4.48
C LYS A 463 33.99 5.96 -3.80
#